data_AF-A0AAU6KEJ4-F1
#
_entry.id   AF-A0AAU6KEJ4-F1
#
_cell.length_a   1.000
_cell.length_b   1.000
_cell.length_c   1.000
_cell.angle_alpha   90.00
_cell.angle_beta   90.00
_cell.angle_gamma   90.00
#
_symmetry.space_group_name_H-M   'P 1'
#
loop_
_entity.id
_entity.type
_entity.pdbx_description
1 polymer ?
#
loop_
_entity_poly.entity_id
_entity_poly.type
_entity_poly.pdbx_seq_one_letter_code
_entity_poly.pdbx_strand_id
1 'polypeptide(L)'
;MNRTKLTKVQAGVLAAAFVPMLATGVIGGFGTYSNIGHAYGKGTALGALAAGEGATAVLALVLLGLTMLGQSSPRVVRMGLWVLPAAASVMAAMAAPDPGRTVVYALTPMGMSVSAEGMAFLARRIVVHTDGRDAENERRTADIVQALAYHRARAAHHPVDRVRKRSDRASWRLARKVGVGDTALGSRLLDVQRDRITDGADAALASMFGVAAPILPASTNAEESTETERNRSTADLRESTPPPTATLTRLNVPDPVAVDLGKSTLPLKPVRAILAPIVVPIARPVPAVSSRRRRATGRVPEVARSSRPKRTPDQLLAEARTVTADWPDGKLTAEGIRLAVRTSPANARMLRDTLRAERTGKAVA
;
A
#
# COMPACT_ATOMS: atom_id res chain seq x y z
N MET A 1 20.29 -0.19 -19.66
CA MET A 1 18.95 -0.46 -19.09
C MET A 1 17.98 -0.63 -20.24
N ASN A 2 17.39 -1.82 -20.38
CA ASN A 2 16.51 -2.12 -21.51
C ASN A 2 15.11 -1.57 -21.21
N ARG A 3 14.75 -0.46 -21.87
CA ARG A 3 13.37 0.05 -21.86
C ARG A 3 12.47 -0.97 -22.55
N THR A 4 11.45 -1.47 -21.85
CA THR A 4 10.49 -2.41 -22.43
C THR A 4 9.45 -1.61 -23.20
N LYS A 5 9.19 -1.95 -24.46
CA LYS A 5 8.13 -1.30 -25.25
C LYS A 5 6.81 -2.03 -25.05
N LEU A 6 5.71 -1.28 -24.98
CA LEU A 6 4.37 -1.83 -25.00
C LEU A 6 4.11 -2.55 -26.33
N THR A 7 3.45 -3.70 -26.28
CA THR A 7 2.97 -4.36 -27.50
C THR A 7 1.79 -3.59 -28.08
N LYS A 8 1.53 -3.71 -29.40
CA LYS A 8 0.37 -3.08 -30.04
C LYS A 8 -0.96 -3.48 -29.38
N VAL A 9 -1.07 -4.74 -28.95
CA VAL A 9 -2.23 -5.27 -28.24
C VAL A 9 -2.38 -4.61 -26.86
N GLN A 10 -1.29 -4.51 -26.09
CA GLN A 10 -1.30 -3.83 -24.79
C GLN A 10 -1.69 -2.36 -24.93
N ALA A 11 -1.09 -1.65 -25.89
CA ALA A 11 -1.44 -0.26 -26.18
C ALA A 11 -2.92 -0.11 -26.54
N GLY A 12 -3.47 -1.00 -27.36
CA GLY A 12 -4.89 -1.02 -27.72
C GLY A 12 -5.82 -1.23 -26.51
N VAL A 13 -5.51 -2.20 -25.65
CA VAL A 13 -6.30 -2.48 -24.43
C VAL A 13 -6.23 -1.30 -23.44
N LEU A 14 -5.05 -0.72 -23.26
CA LEU A 14 -4.85 0.44 -22.39
C LEU A 14 -5.61 1.66 -22.90
N ALA A 15 -5.58 1.92 -24.21
CA ALA A 15 -6.36 2.98 -24.84
C ALA A 15 -7.87 2.74 -24.67
N ALA A 16 -8.33 1.51 -24.90
CA ALA A 16 -9.74 1.13 -24.69
C ALA A 16 -10.20 1.29 -23.24
N ALA A 17 -9.30 1.14 -22.26
CA ALA A 17 -9.59 1.42 -20.85
C ALA A 17 -9.56 2.93 -20.52
N PHE A 18 -8.66 3.69 -21.16
CA PHE A 18 -8.46 5.11 -20.88
C PHE A 18 -9.56 6.00 -21.49
N VAL A 19 -9.99 5.69 -22.72
CA VAL A 19 -10.96 6.50 -23.47
C VAL A 19 -12.29 6.66 -22.70
N PRO A 20 -12.92 5.61 -22.15
CA PRO A 20 -14.13 5.77 -21.34
C PRO A 20 -13.91 6.63 -20.10
N MET A 21 -12.78 6.49 -19.41
CA MET A 21 -12.47 7.29 -18.20
C MET A 21 -12.35 8.78 -18.52
N LEU A 22 -11.69 9.12 -19.63
CA LEU A 22 -11.59 10.48 -20.13
C LEU A 22 -12.96 11.02 -20.57
N ALA A 23 -13.74 10.21 -21.29
CA ALA A 23 -15.08 10.56 -21.71
C ALA A 23 -16.01 10.84 -20.51
N THR A 24 -15.95 10.03 -19.44
CA THR A 24 -16.71 10.27 -18.21
C THR A 24 -16.33 11.61 -17.56
N GLY A 25 -15.05 11.97 -17.53
CA GLY A 25 -14.61 13.28 -17.02
C GLY A 25 -15.18 14.44 -17.83
N VAL A 26 -15.07 14.37 -19.16
CA VAL A 26 -15.59 15.41 -20.07
C VAL A 26 -17.11 15.54 -19.97
N ILE A 27 -17.83 14.41 -20.05
CA ILE A 27 -19.30 14.39 -19.97
C ILE A 27 -19.77 14.90 -18.61
N GLY A 28 -19.12 14.48 -17.54
CA GLY A 28 -19.46 14.95 -16.20
C GLY A 28 -19.31 16.46 -16.08
N GLY A 29 -18.28 17.06 -16.68
CA GLY A 29 -18.07 18.51 -16.60
C GLY A 29 -19.09 19.32 -17.40
N PHE A 30 -19.49 18.81 -18.57
CA PHE A 30 -20.67 19.34 -19.26
C PHE A 30 -21.93 19.24 -18.40
N GLY A 31 -22.11 18.14 -17.67
CA GLY A 31 -23.22 17.93 -16.75
C GLY A 31 -23.24 18.96 -15.61
N THR A 32 -22.11 19.17 -14.93
CA THR A 32 -21.97 20.15 -13.85
C THR A 32 -22.22 21.57 -14.34
N TYR A 33 -21.64 21.94 -15.49
CA TYR A 33 -21.86 23.26 -16.10
C TYR A 33 -23.34 23.48 -16.41
N SER A 34 -24.00 22.49 -17.02
CA SER A 34 -25.42 22.60 -17.34
C SER A 34 -26.29 22.72 -16.09
N ASN A 35 -25.95 21.99 -15.03
CA ASN A 35 -26.73 21.97 -13.79
C ASN A 35 -26.60 23.28 -13.00
N ILE A 36 -25.38 23.77 -12.79
CA ILE A 36 -25.14 25.06 -12.14
C ILE A 36 -25.65 26.21 -13.01
N GLY A 37 -25.51 26.09 -14.34
CA GLY A 37 -25.98 27.09 -15.30
C GLY A 37 -27.49 27.29 -15.24
N HIS A 38 -28.24 26.22 -15.01
CA HIS A 38 -29.69 26.31 -14.86
C HIS A 38 -30.10 26.95 -13.53
N ALA A 39 -29.37 26.68 -12.44
CA ALA A 39 -29.71 27.17 -11.10
C ALA A 39 -29.21 28.60 -10.81
N TYR A 40 -28.03 28.98 -11.30
CA TYR A 40 -27.33 30.22 -10.89
C TYR A 40 -26.89 31.11 -12.07
N GLY A 41 -27.25 30.75 -13.31
CA GLY A 41 -26.89 31.48 -14.52
C GLY A 41 -25.52 31.08 -15.10
N LYS A 42 -25.33 31.34 -16.40
CA LYS A 42 -24.17 30.85 -17.17
C LYS A 42 -22.82 31.40 -16.68
N GLY A 43 -22.77 32.65 -16.23
CA GLY A 43 -21.53 33.29 -15.73
C GLY A 43 -21.02 32.67 -14.43
N THR A 44 -21.91 32.50 -13.46
CA THR A 44 -21.64 31.83 -12.18
C THR A 44 -21.25 30.37 -12.39
N ALA A 45 -21.93 29.68 -13.32
CA ALA A 45 -21.63 28.30 -13.66
C ALA A 45 -20.24 28.12 -14.26
N LEU A 46 -19.83 29.01 -15.16
CA LEU A 46 -18.51 28.94 -15.78
C LEU A 46 -17.39 29.21 -14.74
N GLY A 47 -17.59 30.20 -13.86
CA GLY A 47 -16.65 30.48 -12.76
C GLY A 47 -16.57 29.34 -11.74
N ALA A 48 -17.70 28.77 -11.32
CA ALA A 48 -17.74 27.64 -10.39
C ALA A 48 -17.14 26.37 -11.00
N LEU A 49 -17.39 26.10 -12.28
CA LEU A 49 -16.80 24.99 -13.02
C LEU A 49 -15.28 25.14 -13.12
N ALA A 50 -14.81 26.32 -13.52
CA ALA A 50 -13.39 26.61 -13.64
C ALA A 50 -12.66 26.48 -12.28
N ALA A 51 -13.28 26.96 -11.20
CA ALA A 51 -12.71 26.88 -9.86
C ALA A 51 -12.72 25.45 -9.29
N GLY A 52 -13.79 24.69 -9.49
CA GLY A 52 -13.92 23.33 -8.97
C GLY A 52 -13.28 22.29 -9.88
N GLU A 53 -13.88 22.08 -11.05
CA GLU A 53 -13.45 21.04 -11.99
C GLU A 53 -12.15 21.39 -12.70
N GLY A 54 -11.96 22.67 -13.06
CA GLY A 54 -10.70 23.13 -13.64
C GLY A 54 -9.53 22.85 -12.71
N ALA A 55 -9.67 23.13 -11.41
CA ALA A 55 -8.64 22.80 -10.43
C ALA A 55 -8.39 21.29 -10.31
N THR A 56 -9.44 20.46 -10.34
CA THR A 56 -9.27 18.99 -10.29
C THR A 56 -8.61 18.43 -11.55
N ALA A 57 -8.95 18.97 -12.73
CA ALA A 57 -8.33 18.61 -13.99
C ALA A 57 -6.84 19.00 -14.00
N VAL A 58 -6.51 20.19 -13.50
CA VAL A 58 -5.11 20.62 -13.32
C VAL A 58 -4.36 19.68 -12.38
N LEU A 59 -4.92 19.32 -11.22
CA LEU A 59 -4.30 18.36 -10.31
C LEU A 59 -4.12 16.97 -10.94
N ALA A 60 -5.09 16.51 -11.73
CA ALA A 60 -5.02 15.25 -12.46
C ALA A 60 -3.92 15.28 -13.53
N LEU A 61 -3.80 16.37 -14.29
CA LEU A 61 -2.73 16.57 -15.27
C LEU A 61 -1.36 16.68 -14.62
N VAL A 62 -1.24 17.36 -13.48
CA VAL A 62 0.00 17.40 -12.69
C VAL A 62 0.37 15.99 -12.22
N LEU A 63 -0.58 15.24 -11.67
CA LEU A 63 -0.35 13.86 -11.25
C LEU A 63 0.09 12.96 -12.42
N LEU A 64 -0.54 13.11 -13.58
CA LEU A 64 -0.19 12.40 -14.81
C LEU A 64 1.22 12.78 -15.30
N GLY A 65 1.55 14.07 -15.32
CA GLY A 65 2.88 14.55 -15.68
C GLY A 65 3.95 13.98 -14.76
N LEU A 66 3.75 14.07 -13.44
CA LEU A 66 4.69 13.50 -12.45
C LEU A 66 4.86 12.00 -12.61
N THR A 67 3.78 11.26 -12.88
CA THR A 67 3.89 9.81 -13.14
C THR A 67 4.66 9.53 -14.42
N MET A 68 4.42 10.28 -15.50
CA MET A 68 5.17 10.14 -16.76
C MET A 68 6.65 10.52 -16.63
N LEU A 69 6.99 11.43 -15.73
CA LEU A 69 8.38 11.76 -15.38
C LEU A 69 9.04 10.71 -14.45
N GLY A 70 8.32 9.63 -14.08
CA GLY A 70 8.82 8.64 -13.13
C GLY A 70 9.03 9.22 -11.73
N GLN A 71 8.25 10.24 -11.35
CA GLN A 71 8.32 10.86 -10.03
C GLN A 71 7.24 10.32 -9.10
N SER A 72 7.55 10.27 -7.80
CA SER A 72 6.56 9.86 -6.79
C SER A 72 5.41 10.86 -6.73
N SER A 73 4.20 10.35 -6.49
CA SER A 73 3.01 11.18 -6.43
C SER A 73 2.94 11.97 -5.11
N PRO A 74 2.89 13.32 -5.14
CA PRO A 74 2.76 14.10 -3.92
C PRO A 74 1.42 13.82 -3.24
N ARG A 75 1.45 13.55 -1.93
CA ARG A 75 0.23 13.27 -1.14
C ARG A 75 -0.77 14.43 -1.20
N VAL A 76 -0.27 15.66 -1.24
CA VAL A 76 -1.09 16.88 -1.34
C VAL A 76 -1.91 16.90 -2.63
N VAL A 77 -1.29 16.55 -3.77
CA VAL A 77 -1.98 16.49 -5.07
C VAL A 77 -3.07 15.42 -5.05
N ARG A 78 -2.77 14.22 -4.53
CA ARG A 78 -3.80 13.18 -4.36
C ARG A 78 -4.93 13.60 -3.44
N MET A 79 -4.61 14.23 -2.30
CA MET A 79 -5.63 14.75 -1.41
C MET A 79 -6.52 15.77 -2.11
N GLY A 80 -5.93 16.71 -2.85
CA GLY A 80 -6.69 17.69 -3.62
C GLY A 80 -7.65 17.05 -4.64
N LEU A 81 -7.22 15.98 -5.31
CA LEU A 81 -8.04 15.23 -6.28
C LEU A 81 -9.29 14.57 -5.67
N TRP A 82 -9.30 14.38 -4.34
CA TRP A 82 -10.46 13.86 -3.60
C TRP A 82 -11.23 14.94 -2.85
N VAL A 83 -10.54 15.92 -2.26
CA VAL A 83 -11.16 16.98 -1.45
C VAL A 83 -11.99 17.92 -2.32
N LEU A 84 -11.47 18.33 -3.49
CA LEU A 84 -12.18 19.26 -4.36
C LEU A 84 -13.50 18.65 -4.90
N PRO A 85 -13.53 17.40 -5.41
CA PRO A 85 -14.79 16.80 -5.87
C PRO A 85 -15.73 16.48 -4.71
N ALA A 86 -15.21 16.11 -3.53
CA ALA A 86 -16.05 15.95 -2.35
C ALA A 86 -16.75 17.26 -1.94
N ALA A 87 -16.05 18.39 -2.00
CA ALA A 87 -16.66 19.71 -1.75
C ALA A 87 -17.71 20.04 -2.82
N ALA A 88 -17.43 19.78 -4.10
CA ALA A 88 -18.38 19.95 -5.18
C ALA A 88 -19.62 19.04 -5.00
N SER A 89 -19.45 17.80 -4.56
CA SER A 89 -20.53 16.87 -4.24
C SER A 89 -21.44 17.37 -3.13
N VAL A 90 -20.86 17.97 -2.08
CA VAL A 90 -21.66 18.59 -1.00
C VAL A 90 -22.45 19.77 -1.53
N MET A 91 -21.84 20.66 -2.32
CA MET A 91 -22.57 21.79 -2.91
C MET A 91 -23.68 21.32 -3.87
N ALA A 92 -23.39 20.31 -4.69
CA ALA A 92 -24.35 19.74 -5.63
C ALA A 92 -25.52 19.05 -4.92
N ALA A 93 -25.27 18.39 -3.78
CA ALA A 93 -26.31 17.83 -2.93
C ALA A 93 -27.22 18.91 -2.35
N MET A 94 -26.66 20.02 -1.88
CA MET A 94 -27.42 21.13 -1.30
C MET A 94 -28.25 21.89 -2.34
N ALA A 95 -27.83 21.90 -3.61
CA ALA A 95 -28.55 22.54 -4.70
C ALA A 95 -29.68 21.68 -5.30
N ALA A 96 -29.83 20.42 -4.87
CA ALA A 96 -30.79 19.51 -5.46
C ALA A 96 -32.23 19.79 -5.01
N PRO A 97 -33.21 19.78 -5.93
CA PRO A 97 -34.60 20.13 -5.61
C PRO A 97 -35.38 18.99 -4.94
N ASP A 98 -34.89 17.75 -5.02
CA ASP A 98 -35.54 16.57 -4.46
C ASP A 98 -34.53 15.49 -4.02
N PRO A 99 -34.93 14.57 -3.13
CA PRO A 99 -34.05 13.53 -2.60
C PRO A 99 -33.46 12.61 -3.67
N GLY A 100 -34.19 12.35 -4.76
CA GLY A 100 -33.75 11.49 -5.85
C GLY A 100 -32.61 12.13 -6.65
N ARG A 101 -32.78 13.40 -7.03
CA ARG A 101 -31.74 14.19 -7.73
C ARG A 101 -30.55 14.51 -6.84
N THR A 102 -30.74 14.60 -5.52
CA THR A 102 -29.66 14.83 -4.54
C THR A 102 -28.57 13.78 -4.66
N VAL A 103 -28.93 12.50 -4.70
CA VAL A 103 -27.95 11.40 -4.81
C VAL A 103 -27.20 11.46 -6.13
N VAL A 104 -27.91 11.72 -7.23
CA VAL A 104 -27.30 11.80 -8.57
C VAL A 104 -26.32 12.98 -8.63
N TYR A 105 -26.74 14.17 -8.19
CA TYR A 105 -25.91 15.38 -8.21
C TYR A 105 -24.69 15.26 -7.28
N ALA A 106 -24.84 14.61 -6.12
CA ALA A 106 -23.73 14.35 -5.21
C ALA A 106 -22.72 13.34 -5.78
N LEU A 107 -23.18 12.34 -6.54
CA LEU A 107 -22.30 11.28 -7.05
C LEU A 107 -21.51 11.73 -8.30
N THR A 108 -22.05 12.63 -9.11
CA THR A 108 -21.43 13.06 -10.38
C THR A 108 -19.99 13.55 -10.22
N PRO A 109 -19.66 14.46 -9.27
CA PRO A 109 -18.27 14.92 -9.10
C PRO A 109 -17.34 13.80 -8.62
N MET A 110 -17.83 12.88 -7.76
CA MET A 110 -17.02 11.76 -7.26
C MET A 110 -16.63 10.76 -8.36
N GLY A 111 -17.51 10.57 -9.36
CA GLY A 111 -17.21 9.73 -10.52
C GLY A 111 -15.93 10.18 -11.25
N MET A 112 -15.67 11.49 -11.30
CA MET A 112 -14.46 12.04 -11.92
C MET A 112 -13.19 11.70 -11.15
N SER A 113 -13.22 11.78 -9.80
CA SER A 113 -12.07 11.39 -8.97
C SER A 113 -11.69 9.93 -9.17
N VAL A 114 -12.70 9.05 -9.26
CA VAL A 114 -12.49 7.62 -9.50
C VAL A 114 -11.84 7.41 -10.87
N SER A 115 -12.35 8.07 -11.92
CA SER A 115 -11.76 8.02 -13.26
C SER A 115 -10.33 8.56 -13.28
N ALA A 116 -10.06 9.68 -12.61
CA ALA A 116 -8.73 10.28 -12.53
C ALA A 116 -7.73 9.38 -11.78
N GLU A 117 -8.12 8.76 -10.66
CA GLU A 117 -7.27 7.80 -9.95
C GLU A 117 -7.03 6.54 -10.79
N GLY A 118 -8.05 6.07 -11.54
CA GLY A 118 -7.92 4.98 -12.51
C GLY A 118 -6.92 5.29 -13.62
N MET A 119 -6.99 6.49 -14.19
CA MET A 119 -6.03 6.97 -15.19
C MET A 119 -4.62 7.08 -14.62
N ALA A 120 -4.46 7.65 -13.43
CA ALA A 120 -3.16 7.75 -12.75
C ALA A 120 -2.56 6.38 -12.42
N PHE A 121 -3.41 5.41 -12.03
CA PHE A 121 -2.99 4.02 -11.81
C PHE A 121 -2.50 3.37 -13.11
N LEU A 122 -3.26 3.52 -14.20
CA LEU A 122 -2.91 2.97 -15.50
C LEU A 122 -1.63 3.59 -16.06
N ALA A 123 -1.51 4.91 -15.98
CA ALA A 123 -0.30 5.68 -16.31
C ALA A 123 0.92 5.17 -15.52
N ARG A 124 0.81 5.06 -14.19
CA ARG A 124 1.88 4.49 -13.35
C ARG A 124 2.24 3.08 -13.79
N ARG A 125 1.27 2.22 -14.11
CA ARG A 125 1.57 0.85 -14.53
C ARG A 125 2.33 0.78 -15.85
N ILE A 126 2.05 1.69 -16.77
CA ILE A 126 2.79 1.84 -18.04
C ILE A 126 4.22 2.28 -17.77
N VAL A 127 4.43 3.31 -16.94
CA VAL A 127 5.78 3.79 -16.59
C VAL A 127 6.60 2.69 -15.89
N VAL A 128 6.00 2.01 -14.92
CA VAL A 128 6.68 0.89 -14.23
C VAL A 128 7.05 -0.23 -15.19
N HIS A 129 6.20 -0.54 -16.17
CA HIS A 129 6.50 -1.57 -17.16
C HIS A 129 7.61 -1.15 -18.14
N THR A 130 7.59 0.11 -18.57
CA THR A 130 8.51 0.63 -19.60
C THR A 130 9.90 0.94 -19.03
N ASP A 131 9.96 1.59 -17.87
CA ASP A 131 11.21 1.99 -17.22
C ASP A 131 11.74 0.94 -16.22
N GLY A 132 10.90 -0.03 -15.82
CA GLY A 132 11.28 -1.07 -14.86
C GLY A 132 11.47 -0.57 -13.42
N ARG A 133 11.12 0.70 -13.15
CA ARG A 133 11.22 1.34 -11.84
C ARG A 133 9.86 1.83 -11.36
N ASP A 134 9.62 1.70 -10.06
CA ASP A 134 8.39 2.21 -9.42
C ASP A 134 8.75 3.28 -8.40
N ALA A 135 8.70 4.54 -8.84
CA ALA A 135 9.09 5.70 -8.06
C ALA A 135 8.35 5.83 -6.72
N GLU A 136 7.10 5.37 -6.65
CA GLU A 136 6.31 5.40 -5.42
C GLU A 136 6.78 4.31 -4.44
N ASN A 137 7.16 3.14 -4.95
CA ASN A 137 7.73 2.08 -4.14
C ASN A 137 9.15 2.42 -3.67
N GLU A 138 9.96 3.03 -4.54
CA GLU A 138 11.30 3.51 -4.22
C GLU A 138 11.25 4.57 -3.12
N ARG A 139 10.38 5.60 -3.25
CA ARG A 139 10.16 6.59 -2.19
C ARG A 139 9.74 5.95 -0.87
N ARG A 140 8.76 5.04 -0.90
CA ARG A 140 8.28 4.36 0.31
C ARG A 140 9.41 3.56 0.98
N THR A 141 10.23 2.89 0.18
CA THR A 141 11.37 2.12 0.68
C THR A 141 12.40 3.05 1.29
N ALA A 142 12.71 4.17 0.64
CA ALA A 142 13.61 5.20 1.17
C ALA A 142 13.12 5.76 2.52
N ASP A 143 11.84 6.11 2.64
CA ASP A 143 11.24 6.58 3.90
C ASP A 143 11.37 5.52 5.03
N ILE A 144 11.14 4.23 4.70
CA ILE A 144 11.28 3.13 5.65
C ILE A 144 12.73 2.94 6.09
N VAL A 145 13.67 2.98 5.15
CA VAL A 145 15.11 2.82 5.43
C VAL A 145 15.63 3.98 6.27
N GLN A 146 15.25 5.22 5.96
CA GLN A 146 15.60 6.39 6.76
C GLN A 146 15.04 6.29 8.18
N ALA A 147 13.77 5.92 8.33
CA ALA A 147 13.15 5.72 9.64
C ALA A 147 13.81 4.56 10.41
N LEU A 148 14.22 3.50 9.72
CA LEU A 148 14.93 2.37 10.31
C LEU A 148 16.30 2.82 10.84
N ALA A 149 17.07 3.55 10.05
CA ALA A 149 18.36 4.10 10.45
C ALA A 149 18.23 5.02 11.67
N TYR A 150 17.25 5.93 11.68
CA TYR A 150 16.95 6.78 12.83
C TYR A 150 16.65 5.97 14.09
N HIS A 151 15.79 4.95 14.00
CA HIS A 151 15.44 4.13 15.16
C HIS A 151 16.58 3.22 15.62
N ARG A 152 17.47 2.77 14.71
CA ARG A 152 18.69 2.03 15.05
C ARG A 152 19.68 2.91 15.80
N ALA A 153 19.97 4.10 15.30
CA ALA A 153 20.84 5.07 15.97
C ALA A 153 20.29 5.45 17.36
N ARG A 154 18.98 5.71 17.45
CA ARG A 154 18.31 6.03 18.72
C ARG A 154 18.30 4.83 19.69
N ALA A 155 18.26 3.59 19.20
CA ALA A 155 18.35 2.42 20.08
C ALA A 155 19.76 2.25 20.67
N ALA A 156 20.80 2.60 19.91
CA ALA A 156 22.19 2.50 20.33
C ALA A 156 22.59 3.61 21.30
N HIS A 157 22.25 4.86 21.02
CA HIS A 157 22.87 6.03 21.67
C HIS A 157 21.96 6.83 22.63
N HIS A 158 20.66 6.51 22.73
CA HIS A 158 19.76 7.31 23.55
C HIS A 158 19.95 7.07 25.06
N PRO A 159 20.04 8.10 25.91
CA PRO A 159 20.37 7.95 27.34
C PRO A 159 19.30 7.18 28.14
N VAL A 160 18.03 7.27 27.74
CA VAL A 160 16.91 6.61 28.42
C VAL A 160 16.65 5.19 27.88
N ASP A 161 16.78 4.18 28.73
CA ASP A 161 16.58 2.76 28.37
C ASP A 161 15.19 2.41 27.82
N ARG A 162 14.13 3.02 28.36
CA ARG A 162 12.77 2.82 27.84
C ARG A 162 12.66 3.24 26.38
N VAL A 163 13.34 4.32 26.01
CA VAL A 163 13.35 4.85 24.65
C VAL A 163 14.22 3.99 23.73
N ARG A 164 15.35 3.47 24.24
CA ARG A 164 16.18 2.49 23.50
C ARG A 164 15.37 1.25 23.14
N LYS A 165 14.73 0.62 24.14
CA LYS A 165 13.86 -0.56 23.93
C LYS A 165 12.68 -0.27 22.99
N ARG A 166 12.07 0.91 23.07
CA ARG A 166 10.99 1.31 22.16
C ARG A 166 11.47 1.47 20.72
N SER A 167 12.63 2.09 20.54
CA SER A 167 13.25 2.31 19.22
C SER A 167 13.72 0.99 18.62
N ASP A 168 14.28 0.09 19.42
CA ASP A 168 14.65 -1.25 18.97
C ASP A 168 13.45 -2.02 18.44
N ARG A 169 12.34 -2.10 19.20
CA ARG A 169 11.09 -2.70 18.72
C ARG A 169 10.53 -2.02 17.46
N ALA A 170 10.64 -0.70 17.36
CA ALA A 170 10.23 0.04 16.17
C ALA A 170 11.09 -0.33 14.96
N SER A 171 12.41 -0.47 15.16
CA SER A 171 13.35 -0.90 14.12
C SER A 171 13.00 -2.29 13.60
N TRP A 172 12.69 -3.25 14.47
CA TRP A 172 12.24 -4.59 14.06
C TRP A 172 10.92 -4.55 13.28
N ARG A 173 9.99 -3.67 13.65
CA ARG A 173 8.74 -3.49 12.89
C ARG A 173 8.97 -2.87 11.51
N LEU A 174 9.93 -1.96 11.38
CA LEU A 174 10.30 -1.33 10.12
C LEU A 174 11.10 -2.28 9.22
N ALA A 175 12.04 -3.04 9.78
CA ALA A 175 12.82 -4.05 9.07
C ALA A 175 11.92 -5.08 8.36
N ARG A 176 10.83 -5.51 9.01
CA ARG A 176 9.82 -6.40 8.38
C ARG A 176 9.12 -5.81 7.16
N LYS A 177 9.21 -4.50 6.93
CA LYS A 177 8.60 -3.80 5.80
C LYS A 177 9.60 -3.45 4.70
N VAL A 178 10.90 -3.55 4.96
CA VAL A 178 11.95 -3.28 3.97
C VAL A 178 11.82 -4.30 2.83
N GLY A 179 11.86 -3.81 1.59
CA GLY A 179 11.78 -4.67 0.40
C GLY A 179 10.37 -5.19 0.04
N VAL A 180 9.34 -4.88 0.84
CA VAL A 180 7.97 -5.30 0.52
C VAL A 180 7.47 -4.55 -0.71
N GLY A 181 7.17 -5.29 -1.78
CA GLY A 181 6.66 -4.74 -3.04
C GLY A 181 7.75 -4.42 -4.06
N ASP A 182 9.03 -4.60 -3.71
CA ASP A 182 10.12 -4.52 -4.68
C ASP A 182 10.29 -5.85 -5.40
N THR A 183 9.78 -5.93 -6.63
CA THR A 183 9.86 -7.13 -7.45
C THR A 183 11.27 -7.38 -8.00
N ALA A 184 12.11 -6.36 -8.08
CA ALA A 184 13.49 -6.48 -8.56
C ALA A 184 14.47 -6.88 -7.45
N LEU A 185 14.12 -6.64 -6.17
CA LEU A 185 14.99 -6.97 -5.05
C LEU A 185 15.34 -8.46 -5.00
N GLY A 186 14.38 -9.35 -5.25
CA GLY A 186 14.61 -10.79 -5.21
C GLY A 186 15.69 -11.25 -6.20
N SER A 187 15.63 -10.77 -7.46
CA SER A 187 16.65 -11.10 -8.45
C SER A 187 18.00 -10.47 -8.11
N ARG A 188 18.01 -9.19 -7.68
CA ARG A 188 19.25 -8.50 -7.29
C ARG A 188 19.94 -9.16 -6.10
N LEU A 189 19.20 -9.67 -5.11
CA LEU A 189 19.78 -10.39 -3.98
C LEU A 189 20.42 -11.70 -4.43
N LEU A 190 19.82 -12.41 -5.39
CA LEU A 190 20.42 -13.60 -5.98
C LEU A 190 21.67 -13.27 -6.79
N ASP A 191 21.67 -12.16 -7.52
CA ASP A 191 22.85 -11.70 -8.25
C ASP A 191 24.00 -11.39 -7.28
N VAL A 192 23.74 -10.60 -6.22
CA VAL A 192 24.73 -10.34 -5.16
C VAL A 192 25.22 -11.62 -4.49
N GLN A 193 24.34 -12.60 -4.29
CA GLN A 193 24.72 -13.88 -3.72
C GLN A 193 25.61 -14.69 -4.69
N ARG A 194 25.31 -14.67 -5.99
CA ARG A 194 26.13 -15.32 -7.02
C ARG A 194 27.49 -14.67 -7.12
N ASP A 195 27.57 -13.34 -7.08
CA ASP A 195 28.82 -12.59 -7.09
C ASP A 195 29.68 -13.01 -5.89
N ARG A 196 29.11 -12.99 -4.67
CA ARG A 196 29.82 -13.40 -3.45
C ARG A 196 30.29 -14.87 -3.48
N ILE A 197 29.47 -15.77 -4.04
CA ILE A 197 29.87 -17.18 -4.20
C ILE A 197 31.02 -17.30 -5.20
N THR A 198 30.97 -16.52 -6.28
CA THR A 198 32.02 -16.50 -7.31
C THR A 198 33.32 -15.96 -6.74
N ASP A 199 33.27 -14.82 -6.03
CA ASP A 199 34.42 -14.23 -5.36
C ASP A 199 35.02 -15.19 -4.32
N GLY A 200 34.17 -15.87 -3.55
CA GLY A 200 34.60 -16.86 -2.57
C GLY A 200 35.25 -18.10 -3.22
N ALA A 201 34.72 -18.55 -4.35
CA ALA A 201 35.29 -19.66 -5.10
C ALA A 201 36.63 -19.28 -5.74
N ASP A 202 36.75 -18.07 -6.30
CA ASP A 202 37.99 -17.56 -6.86
C ASP A 202 39.09 -17.46 -5.79
N ALA A 203 38.76 -16.91 -4.62
CA ALA A 203 39.69 -16.85 -3.48
C ALA A 203 40.13 -18.24 -3.00
N ALA A 204 39.23 -19.22 -2.98
CA ALA A 204 39.57 -20.60 -2.63
C ALA A 204 40.49 -21.25 -3.68
N LEU A 205 40.23 -21.04 -4.98
CA LEU A 205 41.07 -21.55 -6.06
C LEU A 205 42.46 -20.90 -6.02
N ALA A 206 42.55 -19.59 -5.82
CA ALA A 206 43.81 -18.86 -5.65
C ALA A 206 44.63 -19.45 -4.48
N SER A 207 43.98 -19.73 -3.34
CA SER A 207 44.61 -20.38 -2.20
C SER A 207 45.07 -21.81 -2.49
N MET A 208 44.34 -22.59 -3.28
CA MET A 208 44.70 -23.97 -3.62
C MET A 208 45.87 -24.05 -4.61
N PHE A 209 45.93 -23.12 -5.56
CA PHE A 209 46.96 -23.12 -6.61
C PHE A 209 48.19 -22.27 -6.25
N GLY A 210 48.24 -21.68 -5.05
CA GLY A 210 49.36 -20.83 -4.61
C GLY A 210 49.56 -19.59 -5.47
N VAL A 211 48.57 -19.25 -6.32
CA VAL A 211 48.58 -18.06 -7.15
C VAL A 211 48.09 -16.94 -6.25
N ALA A 212 49.00 -16.07 -5.81
CA ALA A 212 48.60 -14.79 -5.24
C ALA A 212 47.72 -14.08 -6.28
N ALA A 213 46.42 -13.97 -5.99
CA ALA A 213 45.48 -13.31 -6.88
C ALA A 213 45.99 -11.89 -7.21
N PRO A 214 45.84 -11.40 -8.46
CA PRO A 214 46.17 -10.02 -8.77
C PRO A 214 45.34 -9.13 -7.85
N ILE A 215 46.00 -8.21 -7.15
CA ILE A 215 45.36 -7.22 -6.28
C ILE A 215 44.49 -6.31 -7.18
N LEU A 216 43.21 -6.65 -7.32
CA LEU A 216 42.20 -5.70 -7.76
C LEU A 216 41.86 -4.81 -6.56
N PRO A 217 41.67 -3.49 -6.76
CA PRO A 217 41.39 -2.58 -5.66
C PRO A 217 40.12 -3.04 -4.95
N ALA A 218 40.28 -3.38 -3.67
CA ALA A 218 39.19 -3.76 -2.79
C ALA A 218 38.05 -2.74 -2.91
N SER A 219 36.84 -3.23 -3.20
CA SER A 219 35.64 -2.42 -3.04
C SER A 219 35.56 -1.99 -1.56
N THR A 220 35.65 -0.68 -1.33
CA THR A 220 35.82 -0.01 -0.03
C THR A 220 34.57 -0.06 0.86
N ASN A 221 33.96 -1.21 1.10
CA ASN A 221 32.73 -1.28 1.93
C ASN A 221 32.60 -2.52 2.84
N ALA A 222 33.69 -3.19 3.23
CA ALA A 222 33.59 -4.44 3.99
C ALA A 222 34.22 -4.48 5.39
N GLU A 223 34.97 -3.47 5.85
CA GLU A 223 35.58 -3.52 7.19
C GLU A 223 35.49 -2.17 7.91
N GLU A 224 34.36 -1.91 8.57
CA GLU A 224 34.33 -1.01 9.73
C GLU A 224 33.37 -1.57 10.77
N SER A 225 33.87 -2.54 11.55
CA SER A 225 33.36 -2.86 12.89
C SER A 225 34.37 -3.79 13.54
N THR A 226 35.27 -3.22 14.34
CA THR A 226 35.59 -3.60 15.73
C THR A 226 37.02 -3.19 16.03
N GLU A 227 37.25 -1.95 16.49
CA GLU A 227 38.34 -1.73 17.43
C GLU A 227 38.02 -0.57 18.35
N THR A 228 37.84 -0.90 19.63
CA THR A 228 37.73 0.04 20.74
C THR A 228 38.97 -0.17 21.60
N GLU A 229 40.04 0.53 21.30
CA GLU A 229 41.13 0.74 22.26
C GLU A 229 41.54 2.22 22.29
N ARG A 230 41.01 2.90 23.31
CA ARG A 230 41.78 3.67 24.30
C ARG A 230 43.03 4.40 23.76
N ASN A 231 42.86 5.69 23.44
CA ASN A 231 43.83 6.68 23.93
C ASN A 231 43.16 8.00 24.32
N ARG A 232 43.58 8.48 25.48
CA ARG A 232 43.09 9.65 26.21
C ARG A 232 43.73 10.93 25.65
N SER A 233 42.90 11.98 25.63
CA SER A 233 43.20 13.37 26.04
C SER A 233 44.25 14.17 25.26
N THR A 234 43.77 15.22 24.59
CA THR A 234 44.10 16.62 24.92
C THR A 234 42.95 17.52 24.49
N ALA A 235 42.56 18.44 25.38
CA ALA A 235 41.74 19.59 25.04
C ALA A 235 42.63 20.65 24.36
N ASP A 236 42.15 21.32 23.32
CA ASP A 236 42.22 22.79 23.26
C ASP A 236 41.34 23.41 22.16
N LEU A 237 40.89 24.61 22.52
CA LEU A 237 40.16 25.70 21.88
C LEU A 237 39.83 25.67 20.37
N ARG A 238 38.52 25.81 20.11
CA ARG A 238 37.81 26.93 19.45
C ARG A 238 38.63 27.81 18.48
N GLU A 239 38.33 27.69 17.18
CA GLU A 239 38.40 28.80 16.23
C GLU A 239 37.20 28.76 15.28
N SER A 240 36.55 29.91 15.11
CA SER A 240 35.33 30.12 14.32
C SER A 240 35.69 30.75 12.98
N THR A 241 35.18 30.21 11.87
CA THR A 241 35.27 30.81 10.53
C THR A 241 33.98 30.50 9.73
N PRO A 242 33.46 31.44 8.90
CA PRO A 242 32.07 31.91 8.93
C PRO A 242 31.16 31.24 7.86
N PRO A 243 29.85 31.56 7.78
CA PRO A 243 28.84 30.71 7.13
C PRO A 243 28.91 30.76 5.59
N PRO A 244 28.53 29.68 4.88
CA PRO A 244 28.44 29.71 3.44
C PRO A 244 27.27 30.59 2.99
N THR A 245 27.62 31.73 2.40
CA THR A 245 26.73 32.64 1.67
C THR A 245 26.02 31.89 0.54
N ALA A 246 24.69 31.91 0.57
CA ALA A 246 23.84 31.44 -0.52
C ALA A 246 23.94 32.41 -1.70
N THR A 247 24.58 31.99 -2.79
CA THR A 247 24.50 32.67 -4.09
C THR A 247 23.18 32.31 -4.77
N LEU A 248 22.21 33.23 -4.69
CA LEU A 248 21.01 33.23 -5.52
C LEU A 248 21.37 33.72 -6.93
N THR A 249 21.48 32.80 -7.88
CA THR A 249 21.50 33.16 -9.30
C THR A 249 20.09 33.61 -9.69
N ARG A 250 19.83 34.93 -9.68
CA ARG A 250 18.61 35.50 -10.28
C ARG A 250 18.70 35.33 -11.80
N LEU A 251 17.78 34.54 -12.35
CA LEU A 251 17.46 34.56 -13.78
C LEU A 251 16.66 35.85 -14.06
N ASN A 252 17.22 36.74 -14.89
CA ASN A 252 16.50 37.90 -15.41
C ASN A 252 15.39 37.39 -16.36
N VAL A 253 14.15 37.70 -16.03
CA VAL A 253 12.99 37.56 -16.92
C VAL A 253 12.80 38.90 -17.63
N PRO A 254 12.70 38.97 -18.97
CA PRO A 254 12.38 40.21 -19.66
C PRO A 254 10.91 40.58 -19.50
N ASP A 255 10.62 41.89 -19.43
CA ASP A 255 9.27 42.44 -19.24
C ASP A 255 8.30 42.01 -20.36
N PRO A 256 7.03 41.71 -20.03
CA PRO A 256 6.03 41.29 -21.01
C PRO A 256 5.57 42.46 -21.88
N VAL A 257 5.76 42.33 -23.19
CA VAL A 257 5.12 43.17 -24.21
C VAL A 257 3.65 42.76 -24.31
N ALA A 258 2.74 43.74 -24.20
CA ALA A 258 1.32 43.53 -24.41
C ALA A 258 1.04 43.14 -25.88
N VAL A 259 0.45 41.96 -26.09
CA VAL A 259 -0.09 41.56 -27.39
C VAL A 259 -1.60 41.51 -27.28
N ASP A 260 -2.25 42.30 -28.14
CA ASP A 260 -3.67 42.58 -28.19
C ASP A 260 -4.51 41.35 -28.57
N LEU A 261 -5.67 41.22 -27.92
CA LEU A 261 -6.58 40.08 -27.98
C LEU A 261 -7.49 40.17 -29.22
N GLY A 262 -7.05 39.56 -30.31
CA GLY A 262 -7.89 39.34 -31.50
C GLY A 262 -8.98 38.30 -31.26
N LYS A 263 -10.20 38.75 -30.95
CA LYS A 263 -11.44 37.96 -31.00
C LYS A 263 -11.62 37.34 -32.40
N SER A 264 -11.83 36.03 -32.47
CA SER A 264 -12.44 35.41 -33.66
C SER A 264 -13.45 34.34 -33.24
N THR A 265 -14.72 34.73 -33.27
CA THR A 265 -15.88 33.85 -33.08
C THR A 265 -16.25 33.24 -34.42
N LEU A 266 -16.22 31.90 -34.54
CA LEU A 266 -16.81 31.18 -35.67
C LEU A 266 -18.20 30.62 -35.31
N PRO A 267 -19.18 30.67 -36.23
CA PRO A 267 -20.59 30.38 -35.94
C PRO A 267 -20.89 28.88 -35.83
N LEU A 268 -21.75 28.54 -34.87
CA LEU A 268 -22.24 27.20 -34.58
C LEU A 268 -23.14 26.66 -35.70
N LYS A 269 -22.89 25.42 -36.13
CA LYS A 269 -23.80 24.62 -36.98
C LYS A 269 -24.77 23.83 -36.07
N PRO A 270 -26.10 23.91 -36.26
CA PRO A 270 -27.04 23.18 -35.41
C PRO A 270 -27.05 21.69 -35.79
N VAL A 271 -26.88 20.81 -34.80
CA VAL A 271 -27.07 19.36 -34.94
C VAL A 271 -28.37 18.94 -34.25
N ARG A 272 -29.10 18.11 -34.98
CA ARG A 272 -30.47 17.59 -34.78
C ARG A 272 -30.68 16.91 -33.42
N ALA A 273 -31.84 17.17 -32.80
CA ALA A 273 -32.31 16.50 -31.59
C ALA A 273 -32.59 15.01 -31.83
N ILE A 274 -32.11 14.15 -30.93
CA ILE A 274 -32.35 12.70 -30.92
C ILE A 274 -33.38 12.38 -29.82
N LEU A 275 -34.31 11.48 -30.18
CA LEU A 275 -35.46 11.01 -29.42
C LEU A 275 -35.13 10.33 -28.08
N ALA A 276 -36.12 10.32 -27.18
CA ALA A 276 -36.10 9.85 -25.79
C ALA A 276 -35.62 8.39 -25.61
N PRO A 277 -34.96 8.06 -24.48
CA PRO A 277 -34.47 6.71 -24.22
C PRO A 277 -35.57 5.76 -23.70
N ILE A 278 -35.47 4.53 -24.21
CA ILE A 278 -36.25 3.34 -23.85
C ILE A 278 -35.92 2.89 -22.42
N VAL A 279 -36.95 2.56 -21.65
CA VAL A 279 -36.87 2.01 -20.28
C VAL A 279 -36.42 0.55 -20.33
N VAL A 280 -35.33 0.22 -19.63
CA VAL A 280 -34.86 -1.15 -19.42
C VAL A 280 -35.01 -1.50 -17.92
N PRO A 281 -35.54 -2.69 -17.55
CA PRO A 281 -35.84 -3.00 -16.16
C PRO A 281 -34.58 -3.23 -15.31
N ILE A 282 -34.61 -2.67 -14.10
CA ILE A 282 -33.54 -2.67 -13.10
C ILE A 282 -33.36 -4.08 -12.50
N ALA A 283 -32.17 -4.66 -12.63
CA ALA A 283 -31.77 -5.86 -11.91
C ALA A 283 -31.46 -5.52 -10.43
N ARG A 284 -32.00 -6.32 -9.49
CA ARG A 284 -31.75 -6.17 -8.04
C ARG A 284 -30.27 -6.37 -7.71
N PRO A 285 -29.64 -5.48 -6.90
CA PRO A 285 -28.29 -5.70 -6.42
C PRO A 285 -28.25 -6.78 -5.32
N VAL A 286 -27.38 -7.77 -5.50
CA VAL A 286 -27.01 -8.77 -4.49
C VAL A 286 -26.02 -8.11 -3.50
N PRO A 287 -26.18 -8.27 -2.18
CA PRO A 287 -25.32 -7.60 -1.20
C PRO A 287 -23.87 -8.12 -1.29
N ALA A 288 -22.93 -7.20 -1.44
CA ALA A 288 -21.51 -7.48 -1.43
C ALA A 288 -21.07 -7.98 -0.04
N VAL A 289 -20.57 -9.22 0.02
CA VAL A 289 -20.00 -9.79 1.24
C VAL A 289 -18.70 -9.05 1.58
N SER A 290 -18.72 -8.36 2.72
CA SER A 290 -17.56 -7.71 3.35
C SER A 290 -16.40 -8.71 3.50
N SER A 291 -15.30 -8.49 2.78
CA SER A 291 -14.07 -9.25 2.96
C SER A 291 -13.37 -8.79 4.24
N ARG A 292 -13.56 -9.53 5.34
CA ARG A 292 -12.83 -9.31 6.60
C ARG A 292 -11.32 -9.37 6.38
N ARG A 293 -10.58 -8.51 7.08
CA ARG A 293 -9.10 -8.42 7.04
C ARG A 293 -8.45 -9.80 7.22
N ARG A 294 -7.65 -10.19 6.23
CA ARG A 294 -6.89 -11.46 6.16
C ARG A 294 -5.92 -11.58 7.34
N ARG A 295 -5.95 -12.71 8.07
CA ARG A 295 -4.88 -13.08 9.03
C ARG A 295 -3.61 -13.47 8.26
N ALA A 296 -2.45 -13.23 8.87
CA ALA A 296 -1.11 -13.48 8.30
C ALA A 296 -0.85 -14.96 7.94
N THR A 297 -1.56 -15.89 8.57
CA THR A 297 -1.67 -17.28 8.13
C THR A 297 -3.00 -17.41 7.39
N GLY A 298 -2.96 -17.64 6.08
CA GLY A 298 -4.16 -17.91 5.28
C GLY A 298 -4.96 -19.11 5.83
N ARG A 299 -6.21 -19.24 5.40
CA ARG A 299 -6.99 -20.46 5.68
C ARG A 299 -6.27 -21.63 5.03
N VAL A 300 -5.92 -22.65 5.83
CA VAL A 300 -5.32 -23.88 5.32
C VAL A 300 -6.23 -24.44 4.21
N PRO A 301 -5.70 -24.70 3.00
CA PRO A 301 -6.47 -25.28 1.90
C PRO A 301 -7.20 -26.53 2.35
N GLU A 302 -8.39 -26.80 1.79
CA GLU A 302 -9.19 -28.00 2.09
C GLU A 302 -8.33 -29.28 1.97
N VAL A 303 -7.45 -29.32 0.95
CA VAL A 303 -6.50 -30.39 0.64
C VAL A 303 -5.44 -30.61 1.73
N ALA A 304 -5.08 -29.56 2.48
CA ALA A 304 -4.09 -29.63 3.56
C ALA A 304 -4.75 -29.89 4.94
N ARG A 305 -6.07 -30.07 5.00
CA ARG A 305 -6.74 -30.55 6.21
C ARG A 305 -6.54 -32.06 6.29
N SER A 306 -6.06 -32.54 7.44
CA SER A 306 -5.99 -33.98 7.69
C SER A 306 -7.38 -34.61 7.56
N SER A 307 -7.53 -35.60 6.68
CA SER A 307 -8.75 -36.41 6.52
C SER A 307 -9.05 -37.34 7.69
N ARG A 308 -8.26 -37.25 8.78
CA ARG A 308 -8.38 -38.13 9.93
C ARG A 308 -9.79 -37.98 10.54
N PRO A 309 -10.56 -39.07 10.65
CA PRO A 309 -11.89 -39.01 11.26
C PRO A 309 -11.77 -38.48 12.68
N LYS A 310 -12.58 -37.47 13.00
CA LYS A 310 -12.65 -36.92 14.35
C LYS A 310 -13.23 -38.00 15.26
N ARG A 311 -12.51 -38.35 16.34
CA ARG A 311 -13.02 -39.24 17.39
C ARG A 311 -14.32 -38.64 17.91
N THR A 312 -15.39 -39.44 17.95
CA THR A 312 -16.67 -38.99 18.48
C THR A 312 -16.58 -38.81 20.00
N PRO A 313 -17.46 -38.00 20.61
CA PRO A 313 -17.51 -37.83 22.06
C PRO A 313 -17.61 -39.16 22.81
N ASP A 314 -18.38 -40.13 22.29
CA ASP A 314 -18.57 -41.43 22.92
C ASP A 314 -17.31 -42.30 22.88
N GLN A 315 -16.55 -42.24 21.78
CA GLN A 315 -15.26 -42.94 21.68
C GLN A 315 -14.24 -42.37 22.66
N LEU A 316 -14.24 -41.05 22.87
CA LEU A 316 -13.38 -40.40 23.86
C LEU A 316 -13.78 -40.75 25.30
N LEU A 317 -15.08 -40.93 25.58
CA LEU A 317 -15.56 -41.38 26.88
C LEU A 317 -15.14 -42.82 27.16
N ALA A 318 -15.26 -43.72 26.19
CA ALA A 318 -14.82 -45.11 26.34
C ALA A 318 -13.30 -45.20 26.59
N GLU A 319 -12.49 -44.49 25.79
CA GLU A 319 -11.03 -44.41 25.98
C GLU A 319 -10.66 -43.81 27.35
N ALA A 320 -11.36 -42.76 27.78
CA ALA A 320 -11.14 -42.13 29.07
C ALA A 320 -11.49 -43.05 30.25
N ARG A 321 -12.57 -43.85 30.17
CA ARG A 321 -12.91 -44.85 31.20
C ARG A 321 -11.82 -45.89 31.36
N THR A 322 -11.26 -46.39 30.25
CA THR A 322 -10.16 -47.37 30.29
C THR A 322 -8.90 -46.76 30.91
N VAL A 323 -8.50 -45.56 30.48
CA VAL A 323 -7.25 -44.93 30.94
C VAL A 323 -7.32 -44.47 32.39
N THR A 324 -8.51 -44.07 32.86
CA THR A 324 -8.69 -43.57 34.24
C THR A 324 -9.14 -44.64 35.22
N ALA A 325 -9.30 -45.90 34.80
CA ALA A 325 -9.81 -46.99 35.64
C ALA A 325 -9.06 -47.10 36.99
N ASP A 326 -7.73 -47.02 36.95
CA ASP A 326 -6.86 -47.17 38.13
C ASP A 326 -6.50 -45.84 38.81
N TRP A 327 -7.12 -44.73 38.39
CA TRP A 327 -6.76 -43.41 38.91
C TRP A 327 -7.54 -43.10 40.20
N PRO A 328 -6.86 -42.62 41.26
CA PRO A 328 -7.55 -42.08 42.43
C PRO A 328 -8.29 -40.78 42.08
N ASP A 329 -9.39 -40.50 42.76
CA ASP A 329 -10.28 -39.36 42.44
C ASP A 329 -9.56 -38.00 42.44
N GLY A 330 -8.55 -37.84 43.32
CA GLY A 330 -7.70 -36.64 43.36
C GLY A 330 -6.88 -36.41 42.08
N LYS A 331 -6.60 -37.45 41.29
CA LYS A 331 -5.87 -37.35 40.00
C LYS A 331 -6.80 -37.15 38.81
N LEU A 332 -8.12 -37.25 39.00
CA LEU A 332 -9.13 -37.06 37.95
C LEU A 332 -9.37 -35.56 37.70
N THR A 333 -8.37 -34.92 37.10
CA THR A 333 -8.36 -33.50 36.71
C THR A 333 -8.49 -33.36 35.20
N ALA A 334 -9.01 -32.21 34.74
CA ALA A 334 -9.19 -31.96 33.31
C ALA A 334 -7.86 -31.95 32.54
N GLU A 335 -6.77 -31.45 33.15
CA GLU A 335 -5.44 -31.47 32.53
C GLU A 335 -4.83 -32.87 32.49
N GLY A 336 -5.02 -33.68 33.54
CA GLY A 336 -4.59 -35.09 33.54
C GLY A 336 -5.26 -35.89 32.43
N ILE A 337 -6.58 -35.77 32.28
CA ILE A 337 -7.35 -36.45 31.22
C ILE A 337 -6.94 -35.93 29.83
N ARG A 338 -6.69 -34.62 29.69
CA ARG A 338 -6.25 -34.02 28.43
C ARG A 338 -4.93 -34.61 27.95
N LEU A 339 -3.96 -34.76 28.85
CA LEU A 339 -2.63 -35.29 28.52
C LEU A 339 -2.68 -36.79 28.21
N ALA A 340 -3.48 -37.55 28.97
CA ALA A 340 -3.58 -38.99 28.80
C ALA A 340 -4.36 -39.39 27.53
N VAL A 341 -5.50 -38.73 27.25
CA VAL A 341 -6.36 -39.02 26.08
C VAL A 341 -6.00 -38.15 24.85
N ARG A 342 -5.06 -37.20 25.01
CA ARG A 342 -4.59 -36.26 23.96
C ARG A 342 -5.73 -35.53 23.25
N THR A 343 -6.70 -35.04 24.03
CA THR A 343 -7.89 -34.35 23.53
C THR A 343 -7.82 -32.84 23.74
N SER A 344 -8.82 -32.11 23.24
CA SER A 344 -8.92 -30.67 23.43
C SER A 344 -9.26 -30.31 24.89
N PRO A 345 -8.91 -29.09 25.36
CA PRO A 345 -9.26 -28.66 26.72
C PRO A 345 -10.78 -28.65 27.00
N ALA A 346 -11.60 -28.38 25.98
CA ALA A 346 -13.05 -28.38 26.10
C ALA A 346 -13.60 -29.80 26.34
N ASN A 347 -13.16 -30.76 25.53
CA ASN A 347 -13.56 -32.16 25.68
C ASN A 347 -13.06 -32.74 27.01
N ALA A 348 -11.83 -32.41 27.44
CA ALA A 348 -11.29 -32.91 28.70
C ALA A 348 -12.08 -32.47 29.95
N ARG A 349 -12.67 -31.26 29.94
CA ARG A 349 -13.56 -30.80 31.02
C ARG A 349 -14.86 -31.59 31.04
N MET A 350 -15.48 -31.76 29.88
CA MET A 350 -16.69 -32.57 29.73
C MET A 350 -16.47 -34.00 30.22
N LEU A 351 -15.38 -34.66 29.78
CA LEU A 351 -15.02 -36.02 30.21
C LEU A 351 -14.80 -36.11 31.72
N ARG A 352 -14.13 -35.12 32.32
CA ARG A 352 -13.92 -35.07 33.78
C ARG A 352 -15.27 -35.03 34.53
N ASP A 353 -16.17 -34.17 34.10
CA ASP A 353 -17.43 -33.94 34.80
C ASP A 353 -18.33 -35.18 34.68
N THR A 354 -18.37 -35.81 33.50
CA THR A 354 -19.06 -37.09 33.30
C THR A 354 -18.47 -38.23 34.14
N LEU A 355 -17.14 -38.39 34.18
CA LEU A 355 -16.49 -39.44 34.97
C LEU A 355 -16.66 -39.22 36.48
N ARG A 356 -16.66 -37.97 36.97
CA ARG A 356 -16.94 -37.67 38.38
C ARG A 356 -18.39 -37.96 38.75
N ALA A 357 -19.34 -37.63 37.87
CA ALA A 357 -20.75 -37.95 38.07
C ALA A 357 -20.96 -39.47 38.15
N GLU A 358 -20.32 -40.24 37.26
CA GLU A 358 -20.36 -41.71 37.28
C GLU A 358 -19.78 -42.31 38.57
N ARG A 359 -18.64 -41.81 39.06
CA ARG A 359 -18.03 -42.32 40.30
C ARG A 359 -18.82 -41.95 41.55
N THR A 360 -19.39 -40.74 41.59
CA THR A 360 -20.25 -40.32 42.69
C THR A 360 -21.55 -41.12 42.70
N GLY A 361 -22.15 -41.39 41.53
CA GLY A 361 -23.35 -42.21 41.40
C GLY A 361 -23.12 -43.69 41.76
N LYS A 362 -21.94 -44.24 41.47
CA LYS A 362 -21.56 -45.62 41.84
C LYS A 362 -21.24 -45.79 43.32
N ALA A 363 -20.89 -44.72 44.03
CA ALA A 363 -20.63 -44.75 45.48
C ALA A 363 -21.91 -44.62 46.34
N VAL A 364 -23.05 -44.28 45.72
CA VAL A 364 -24.34 -44.04 46.39
C VAL A 364 -25.36 -45.16 46.12
N ALA A 365 -25.02 -46.13 45.27
CA ALA A 365 -25.83 -47.32 44.94
C ALA A 365 -25.24 -48.58 45.57
#